data_AF-A0A015JL78-F1
#
_entry.id   AF-A0A015JL78-F1
#
_cell.length_a   1.000
_cell.length_b   1.000
_cell.length_c   1.000
_cell.angle_alpha   90.00
_cell.angle_beta   90.00
_cell.angle_gamma   90.00
#
_symmetry.space_group_name_H-M   'P 1'
#
loop_
_entity.id
_entity.type
_entity.pdbx_description
1 polymer ?
#
loop_
_entity_poly.entity_id
_entity_poly.type
_entity_poly.pdbx_seq_one_letter_code
_entity_poly.pdbx_strand_id
1 'polypeptide(L)'
;MEGLVIIAKSINKISYYISNFDNDDIFGSLKLIENQNNLKEIKIECRTSFEQSKIIKIIEKSLIKKANTLQHLQINWDPDDEFLSYFVNLISLK
;
A
#
# COMPACT_ATOMS: atom_id res chain seq x y z
N MET A 1 2.58 -0.99 -26.63
CA MET A 1 3.18 -0.80 -25.28
C MET A 1 2.61 0.40 -24.55
N GLU A 2 2.39 1.56 -25.19
CA GLU A 2 1.86 2.77 -24.54
C GLU A 2 0.53 2.58 -23.79
N GLY A 3 -0.43 1.88 -24.38
CA GLY A 3 -1.71 1.60 -23.72
C GLY A 3 -1.56 0.81 -22.40
N LEU A 4 -0.65 -0.16 -22.34
CA LEU A 4 -0.36 -0.92 -21.12
C LEU A 4 0.32 -0.05 -20.06
N VAL A 5 1.18 0.88 -20.46
CA VAL A 5 1.83 1.84 -19.54
C VAL A 5 0.80 2.80 -18.94
N ILE A 6 -0.16 3.26 -19.74
CA ILE A 6 -1.25 4.12 -19.26
C ILE A 6 -2.11 3.37 -18.24
N ILE A 7 -2.54 2.14 -18.58
CA ILE A 7 -3.34 1.30 -17.68
C ILE A 7 -2.57 1.00 -16.38
N ALA A 8 -1.28 0.68 -16.49
CA ALA A 8 -0.43 0.39 -15.32
C ALA A 8 -0.18 1.60 -14.40
N LYS A 9 -0.54 2.82 -14.81
CA LYS A 9 -0.41 4.05 -14.00
C LYS A 9 -1.75 4.68 -13.61
N SER A 10 -2.87 4.15 -14.13
CA SER A 10 -4.20 4.71 -13.93
C SER A 10 -4.98 4.05 -12.80
N ILE A 11 -4.39 3.06 -12.10
CA ILE A 11 -5.07 2.37 -11.01
C ILE A 11 -5.27 3.36 -9.85
N ASN A 12 -6.54 3.60 -9.52
CA ASN A 12 -6.94 4.50 -8.44
C ASN A 12 -7.34 3.77 -7.15
N LYS A 13 -7.55 2.45 -7.21
CA LYS A 13 -7.92 1.60 -6.09
C LYS A 13 -7.19 0.27 -6.16
N ILE A 14 -6.55 -0.12 -5.06
CA ILE A 14 -5.88 -1.42 -4.92
C ILE A 14 -6.44 -2.14 -3.69
N SER A 15 -6.76 -3.42 -3.82
CA SER A 15 -7.04 -4.30 -2.70
C SER A 15 -6.06 -5.45 -2.75
N TYR A 16 -5.31 -5.63 -1.68
CA TYR A 16 -4.20 -6.55 -1.60
C TYR A 16 -4.33 -7.43 -0.37
N TYR A 17 -4.07 -8.71 -0.55
CA TYR A 17 -4.24 -9.72 0.49
C TYR A 17 -2.96 -10.56 0.56
N ILE A 18 -2.33 -10.54 1.73
CA ILE A 18 -1.05 -11.20 2.00
C ILE A 18 -1.32 -12.41 2.88
N SER A 19 -1.24 -13.60 2.28
CA SER A 19 -1.43 -14.87 2.98
C SER A 19 -0.13 -15.62 3.30
N ASN A 20 0.97 -15.28 2.62
CA ASN A 20 2.26 -15.90 2.82
C ASN A 20 3.37 -14.85 2.61
N PHE A 21 4.48 -14.98 3.33
CA PHE A 21 5.55 -13.97 3.38
C PHE A 21 6.84 -14.43 2.71
N ASP A 22 6.74 -15.39 1.79
CA ASP A 22 7.86 -15.71 0.91
C ASP A 22 8.22 -14.44 0.13
N ASN A 23 9.41 -13.90 0.44
CA ASN A 23 9.75 -12.48 0.30
C ASN A 23 9.65 -11.91 -1.12
N ASP A 24 9.65 -12.71 -2.17
CA ASP A 24 9.79 -12.21 -3.54
C ASP A 24 8.50 -11.61 -4.12
N ASP A 25 7.32 -12.13 -3.74
CA ASP A 25 6.04 -11.72 -4.32
C ASP A 25 5.55 -10.35 -3.83
N ILE A 26 5.98 -9.96 -2.63
CA ILE A 26 5.56 -8.68 -2.06
C ILE A 26 6.22 -7.50 -2.77
N PHE A 27 7.48 -7.62 -3.19
CA PHE A 27 8.20 -6.54 -3.87
C PHE A 27 7.55 -6.19 -5.22
N GLY A 28 7.05 -7.17 -5.96
CA GLY A 28 6.32 -6.93 -7.21
C GLY A 28 5.03 -6.13 -6.98
N SER A 29 4.28 -6.50 -5.94
CA SER A 29 3.04 -5.84 -5.56
C SER A 29 3.26 -4.41 -5.05
N LEU A 30 4.30 -4.20 -4.26
CA LEU A 30 4.71 -2.86 -3.82
C LEU A 30 5.14 -1.99 -5.00
N LYS A 31 5.87 -2.54 -5.96
CA LYS A 31 6.23 -1.82 -7.18
C LYS A 31 5.00 -1.38 -7.97
N LEU A 32 3.95 -2.21 -8.02
CA LEU A 32 2.68 -1.79 -8.63
C LEU A 32 2.10 -0.57 -7.91
N ILE A 33 1.99 -0.62 -6.58
CA ILE A 33 1.48 0.50 -5.76
C ILE A 33 2.32 1.77 -5.99
N GLU A 34 3.65 1.65 -5.94
CA GLU A 34 4.58 2.77 -6.10
C GLU A 34 4.56 3.41 -7.49
N ASN A 35 4.11 2.71 -8.53
CA ASN A 35 4.04 3.25 -9.89
C ASN A 35 2.69 3.91 -10.22
N GLN A 36 1.70 3.87 -9.32
CA GLN A 36 0.41 4.52 -9.55
C GLN A 36 0.51 6.02 -9.37
N ASN A 37 -0.01 6.79 -10.34
CA ASN A 37 0.00 8.25 -10.29
C ASN A 37 -1.18 8.82 -9.49
N ASN A 38 -2.31 8.13 -9.50
CA ASN A 38 -3.59 8.62 -8.96
C ASN A 38 -4.22 7.63 -7.97
N LEU A 39 -3.41 6.87 -7.24
CA LEU A 39 -3.91 5.94 -6.22
C LEU A 39 -4.62 6.72 -5.09
N LYS A 40 -5.92 6.47 -4.94
CA LYS A 40 -6.80 7.11 -3.97
C LYS A 40 -7.18 6.20 -2.82
N GLU A 41 -7.37 4.92 -3.11
CA GLU A 41 -7.80 3.94 -2.12
C GLU A 41 -6.86 2.73 -2.12
N ILE A 42 -6.47 2.32 -0.93
CA ILE A 42 -5.77 1.06 -0.74
C ILE A 42 -6.34 0.29 0.44
N LYS A 43 -6.57 -1.00 0.21
CA LYS A 43 -6.92 -1.97 1.24
C LYS A 43 -5.84 -3.03 1.29
N ILE A 44 -5.24 -3.26 2.46
CA ILE A 44 -4.25 -4.31 2.67
C ILE A 44 -4.68 -5.17 3.84
N GLU A 45 -4.88 -6.45 3.58
CA GLU A 45 -5.14 -7.45 4.61
C GLU A 45 -3.97 -8.41 4.70
N CYS A 46 -3.46 -8.62 5.91
CA CYS A 46 -2.27 -9.40 6.19
C CYS A 46 -2.61 -10.51 7.18
N ARG A 47 -2.45 -11.80 6.83
CA ARG A 47 -2.68 -12.91 7.79
C ARG A 47 -1.51 -13.00 8.77
N THR A 48 -1.76 -12.76 10.06
CA THR A 48 -0.69 -12.47 11.03
C THR A 48 -0.05 -13.63 11.80
N SER A 49 1.27 -13.50 12.03
CA SER A 49 2.20 -14.21 12.92
C SER A 49 3.34 -13.23 13.29
N PHE A 50 4.07 -13.50 14.38
CA PHE A 50 4.91 -12.52 15.09
C PHE A 50 6.15 -11.99 14.30
N GLU A 51 6.60 -12.65 13.23
CA GLU A 51 7.78 -12.25 12.44
C GLU A 51 7.51 -11.12 11.41
N GLN A 52 6.31 -10.55 11.42
CA GLN A 52 5.79 -9.70 10.34
C GLN A 52 6.05 -8.20 10.48
N SER A 53 6.66 -7.76 11.58
CA SER A 53 6.96 -6.33 11.81
C SER A 53 7.88 -5.74 10.74
N LYS A 54 8.79 -6.53 10.16
CA LYS A 54 9.68 -6.07 9.08
C LYS A 54 8.92 -5.83 7.77
N ILE A 55 7.98 -6.71 7.44
CA ILE A 55 7.23 -6.63 6.19
C ILE A 55 6.21 -5.50 6.25
N ILE A 56 5.52 -5.34 7.38
CA ILE A 56 4.64 -4.18 7.63
C ILE A 56 5.42 -2.88 7.41
N LYS A 57 6.62 -2.75 7.99
CA LYS A 57 7.47 -1.56 7.79
C LYS A 57 7.88 -1.33 6.33
N ILE A 58 8.06 -2.39 5.55
CA ILE A 58 8.35 -2.26 4.11
C ILE A 58 7.11 -1.75 3.37
N ILE A 59 5.93 -2.31 3.67
CA ILE A 59 4.65 -1.86 3.11
C ILE A 59 4.43 -0.38 3.44
N GLU A 60 4.57 -0.01 4.72
CA GLU A 60 4.40 1.36 5.19
C GLU A 60 5.31 2.36 4.45
N LYS A 61 6.59 2.02 4.27
CA LYS A 61 7.52 2.84 3.47
C LYS A 61 7.06 3.03 2.03
N SER A 62 6.51 2.00 1.41
CA SER A 62 5.95 2.10 0.05
C SER A 62 4.67 2.94 0.01
N LEU A 63 3.80 2.82 1.02
CA LEU A 63 2.57 3.62 1.12
C LEU A 63 2.86 5.10 1.34
N ILE A 64 3.87 5.45 2.14
CA ILE A 64 4.29 6.84 2.36
C ILE A 64 4.64 7.54 1.04
N LYS A 65 5.22 6.83 0.07
CA LYS A 65 5.51 7.38 -1.28
C LYS A 65 4.24 7.80 -2.05
N LYS A 66 3.06 7.38 -1.59
CA LYS A 66 1.74 7.70 -2.15
C LYS A 66 0.87 8.52 -1.19
N ALA A 67 1.45 9.00 -0.08
CA ALA A 67 0.71 9.71 0.95
C ALA A 67 0.03 10.99 0.45
N ASN A 68 0.60 11.65 -0.57
CA ASN A 68 0.02 12.83 -1.18
C ASN A 68 -1.23 12.55 -2.03
N THR A 69 -1.43 11.33 -2.53
CA THR A 69 -2.61 11.02 -3.36
C THR A 69 -3.65 10.20 -2.62
N LEU A 70 -3.23 9.41 -1.64
CA LEU A 70 -4.08 8.48 -0.90
C LEU A 70 -5.11 9.22 -0.03
N GLN A 71 -6.36 8.79 -0.11
CA GLN A 71 -7.52 9.34 0.61
C GLN A 71 -8.19 8.30 1.50
N HIS A 72 -8.09 7.02 1.15
CA HIS A 72 -8.70 5.93 1.89
C HIS A 72 -7.66 4.83 2.12
N LEU A 73 -7.34 4.57 3.38
CA LEU A 73 -6.44 3.50 3.80
C LEU A 73 -7.24 2.50 4.63
N GLN A 74 -7.19 1.22 4.25
CA GLN A 74 -7.72 0.14 5.06
C GLN A 74 -6.64 -0.89 5.35
N ILE A 75 -6.33 -1.13 6.63
CA ILE A 75 -5.28 -2.06 7.07
C ILE A 75 -5.74 -2.85 8.29
N ASN A 76 -5.27 -4.09 8.43
CA ASN A 76 -5.65 -4.95 9.56
C ASN A 76 -4.54 -5.10 10.62
N TRP A 77 -3.59 -4.15 10.64
CA TRP A 77 -2.61 -3.97 11.70
C TRP A 77 -2.75 -2.57 12.30
N ASP A 78 -2.13 -2.36 13.46
CA ASP A 78 -2.15 -1.08 14.17
C ASP A 78 -0.97 -0.21 13.67
N PRO A 79 -1.21 0.86 12.90
CA PRO A 79 -0.15 1.76 12.44
C PRO A 79 0.29 2.69 13.57
N ASP A 80 1.56 3.13 13.55
CA ASP A 80 2.00 4.18 14.47
C ASP A 80 1.61 5.59 13.99
N ASP A 81 1.60 6.54 14.93
CA ASP A 81 1.25 7.94 14.65
C ASP A 81 2.23 8.60 13.66
N GLU A 82 3.50 8.18 13.68
CA GLU A 82 4.52 8.68 12.76
C GLU A 82 4.16 8.32 11.31
N PHE A 83 3.79 7.07 11.05
CA PHE A 83 3.32 6.62 9.75
C PHE A 83 2.07 7.39 9.30
N LEU A 84 1.07 7.53 10.16
CA LEU A 84 -0.16 8.23 9.81
C LEU A 84 0.07 9.72 9.52
N SER A 85 1.05 10.35 10.16
CA SER A 85 1.37 11.76 9.99
C SER A 85 1.75 12.15 8.55
N TYR A 86 2.22 11.21 7.73
CA TYR A 86 2.56 11.47 6.32
C TYR A 86 1.32 11.67 5.43
N PHE A 87 0.16 11.11 5.79
CA PHE A 87 -1.03 11.06 4.93
C PHE A 87 -1.94 12.29 5.13
N VAL A 88 -1.43 13.46 4.75
CA VAL A 88 -2.16 14.75 4.90
C VAL A 88 -3.50 14.82 4.16
N ASN A 89 -3.72 13.96 3.15
CA ASN A 89 -4.95 13.89 2.36
C ASN A 89 -5.87 12.73 2.76
N LEU A 90 -5.58 12.04 3.86
CA LEU A 90 -6.38 10.91 4.33
C LEU A 90 -7.74 11.37 4.85
N ILE A 91 -8.80 10.81 4.26
CA ILE A 91 -10.19 11.05 4.63
C ILE A 91 -10.70 9.93 5.53
N SER A 92 -10.26 8.69 5.29
CA SER A 92 -10.70 7.52 6.04
C SER A 92 -9.54 6.58 6.32
N LEU A 93 -9.46 6.12 7.56
CA LEU A 93 -8.67 4.99 8.03
C LEU A 93 -9.64 3.90 8.52
N LYS A 94 -9.46 2.65 8.10
CA LYS A 94 -10.31 1.51 8.46
C LYS A 94 -9.52 0.23 8.72
#